data_AF-A0A1B3NDB2-F1
#
_entry.id   AF-A0A1B3NDB2-F1
#
_cell.length_a   1.000
_cell.length_b   1.000
_cell.length_c   1.000
_cell.angle_alpha   90.00
_cell.angle_beta   90.00
_cell.angle_gamma   90.00
#
_symmetry.space_group_name_H-M   'P 1'
#
loop_
_entity.id
_entity.type
_entity.pdbx_description
1 polymer ?
#
loop_
_entity_poly.entity_id
_entity_poly.type
_entity_poly.pdbx_seq_one_letter_code
_entity_poly.pdbx_strand_id
1 'polypeptide(L)'
;MPKTKYLVAGSWGHIFDDVEGERMTEWVLDRESNKLVAATYMFEHKVYDASPEMLADLEDSVVNANSECLEDPEAWGLEETDELPDWVQPATSPAP
;
A
#
# COMPACT_ATOMS: atom_id res chain seq x y z
N MET A 1 19.13 12.05 7.19
CA MET A 1 18.02 12.80 6.57
C MET A 1 16.75 12.35 7.26
N PRO A 2 15.73 13.19 7.47
CA PRO A 2 14.43 12.68 7.93
C PRO A 2 13.93 11.64 6.92
N LYS A 3 13.42 10.52 7.42
CA LYS A 3 12.71 9.54 6.59
C LYS A 3 11.46 10.24 6.03
N THR A 4 11.22 10.14 4.73
CA THR A 4 10.00 10.65 4.10
C THR A 4 8.78 10.01 4.76
N LYS A 5 7.65 10.71 4.74
CA LYS A 5 6.44 10.25 5.45
C LYS A 5 5.85 8.95 4.90
N TYR A 6 5.80 8.80 3.58
CA TYR A 6 5.12 7.71 2.91
C TYR A 6 6.09 6.79 2.15
N LEU A 7 5.75 5.50 2.12
CA LEU A 7 6.29 4.52 1.17
C LEU A 7 5.19 4.14 0.19
N VAL A 8 5.53 4.08 -1.09
CA VAL A 8 4.60 3.76 -2.17
C VAL A 8 5.13 2.56 -2.95
N ALA A 9 4.29 1.56 -3.15
CA ALA A 9 4.52 0.53 -4.15
C ALA A 9 3.65 0.82 -5.38
N GLY A 10 4.27 1.03 -6.53
CA GLY A 10 3.56 1.14 -7.82
C GLY A 10 3.27 -0.20 -8.48
N SER A 11 3.84 -1.29 -7.96
CA SER A 11 3.54 -2.65 -8.41
C SER A 11 4.02 -3.67 -7.39
N TRP A 12 3.10 -4.37 -6.73
CA TRP A 12 3.41 -5.41 -5.76
C TRP A 12 2.52 -6.64 -5.96
N GLY A 13 3.12 -7.82 -6.12
CA GLY A 13 2.36 -9.07 -6.22
C GLY A 13 1.88 -9.53 -4.84
N HIS A 14 0.57 -9.74 -4.67
CA HIS A 14 0.01 -10.26 -3.42
C HIS A 14 -1.08 -11.28 -3.68
N ILE A 15 -1.10 -12.35 -2.89
CA ILE A 15 -2.15 -13.38 -2.91
C ILE A 15 -3.04 -13.11 -1.71
N PHE A 16 -4.32 -12.83 -1.98
CA PHE A 16 -5.32 -12.63 -0.94
C PHE A 16 -6.03 -13.96 -0.64
N ASP A 17 -6.37 -14.21 0.61
CA ASP A 17 -7.02 -15.46 1.05
C ASP A 17 -8.34 -15.75 0.32
N ASP A 18 -9.14 -14.73 0.06
CA ASP A 18 -10.48 -14.86 -0.54
C ASP A 18 -10.52 -14.64 -2.06
N VAL A 19 -9.36 -14.49 -2.71
CA VAL A 19 -9.28 -14.20 -4.15
C VAL A 19 -8.39 -15.20 -4.86
N GLU A 20 -8.90 -15.83 -5.93
CA GLU A 20 -8.10 -16.79 -6.69
C GLU A 20 -6.94 -16.12 -7.45
N GLY A 21 -5.72 -16.48 -7.05
CA GLY A 21 -4.47 -16.12 -7.71
C GLY A 21 -3.88 -14.79 -7.25
N GLU A 22 -2.65 -14.54 -7.70
CA GLU A 22 -1.93 -13.30 -7.41
C GLU A 22 -2.65 -12.09 -8.04
N ARG A 23 -2.59 -10.96 -7.34
CA ARG A 23 -3.05 -9.66 -7.79
C ARG A 23 -1.89 -8.69 -7.72
N MET A 24 -1.75 -7.89 -8.77
CA MET A 24 -0.83 -6.76 -8.76
C MET A 24 -1.51 -5.63 -8.01
N THR A 25 -0.85 -5.13 -6.97
CA THR A 25 -1.35 -4.09 -6.10
C THR A 25 -0.51 -2.84 -6.19
N GLU A 26 -1.14 -1.71 -5.89
CA GLU A 26 -0.47 -0.46 -5.57
C GLU A 26 -0.86 -0.11 -4.14
N TRP A 27 0.07 0.34 -3.31
CA TRP A 27 -0.24 0.65 -1.92
C TRP A 27 0.60 1.80 -1.39
N VAL A 28 0.09 2.45 -0.35
CA VAL A 28 0.77 3.54 0.35
C VAL A 28 0.79 3.25 1.84
N LEU A 29 1.98 3.24 2.42
CA LEU A 29 2.22 3.09 3.85
C LEU A 29 2.61 4.43 4.46
N ASP A 30 1.90 4.84 5.51
CA ASP A 30 2.31 5.95 6.38
C ASP A 30 3.30 5.40 7.41
N ARG A 31 4.55 5.91 7.39
CA ARG A 31 5.63 5.42 8.24
C ARG A 31 5.58 5.92 9.67
N GLU A 32 4.83 6.99 9.94
CA GLU A 32 4.67 7.51 11.30
C GLU A 32 3.72 6.61 12.09
N SER A 33 2.62 6.22 11.46
CA SER A 33 1.65 5.28 12.03
C SER A 33 2.00 3.81 11.79
N ASN A 34 2.89 3.54 10.83
CA ASN A 34 3.22 2.22 10.31
C ASN A 34 1.97 1.45 9.86
N LYS A 35 1.13 2.12 9.06
CA LYS A 35 -0.16 1.62 8.56
C LYS A 35 -0.30 1.84 7.06
N LEU A 36 -0.94 0.89 6.37
CA LEU A 36 -1.39 1.14 5.01
C LEU A 36 -2.57 2.12 5.04
N VAL A 37 -2.43 3.22 4.30
CA VAL A 37 -3.46 4.27 4.22
C VAL A 37 -4.31 4.15 2.96
N ALA A 38 -3.80 3.47 1.93
CA ALA A 38 -4.53 3.18 0.71
C ALA A 38 -3.90 1.97 0.00
N ALA A 39 -4.73 1.20 -0.69
CA ALA A 39 -4.27 0.21 -1.65
C ALA A 39 -5.29 0.04 -2.77
N THR A 40 -4.81 -0.31 -3.95
CA THR A 40 -5.61 -0.77 -5.08
C THR A 40 -5.06 -2.12 -5.57
N TYR A 41 -5.86 -2.82 -6.36
CA TYR A 41 -5.46 -4.06 -7.02
C TYR A 41 -5.97 -4.10 -8.45
N MET A 42 -5.23 -4.79 -9.31
CA MET A 42 -5.60 -5.03 -10.70
C MET A 42 -6.34 -6.36 -10.85
N PHE A 43 -7.53 -6.31 -11.46
CA PHE A 43 -8.31 -7.47 -11.86
C PHE A 43 -8.92 -7.25 -13.25
N GLU A 44 -8.77 -8.22 -14.16
CA GLU A 44 -9.25 -8.11 -15.55
C GLU A 44 -8.89 -6.77 -16.24
N HIS A 45 -7.64 -6.31 -16.06
CA HIS A 45 -7.09 -5.04 -16.57
C HIS A 45 -7.77 -3.76 -16.06
N LYS A 46 -8.47 -3.84 -14.93
CA LYS A 46 -9.05 -2.70 -14.23
C LYS A 46 -8.47 -2.59 -12.84
N VAL A 47 -8.37 -1.35 -12.36
CA VAL A 47 -7.91 -1.02 -11.01
C VAL A 47 -9.13 -0.86 -10.10
N TYR A 48 -9.06 -1.48 -8.93
CA TYR A 48 -10.10 -1.44 -7.90
C TYR A 48 -9.49 -1.05 -6.57
N ASP A 49 -10.21 -0.28 -5.76
CA ASP A 49 -9.81 -0.02 -4.38
C ASP A 49 -9.84 -1.32 -3.57
N ALA A 50 -8.81 -1.52 -2.74
CA ALA A 50 -8.78 -2.63 -1.81
C ALA A 50 -9.92 -2.47 -0.77
N SER A 51 -10.60 -3.57 -0.45
CA SER A 51 -11.52 -3.59 0.68
C SER A 51 -10.75 -3.40 2.00
N PRO A 52 -11.40 -3.04 3.12
CA PRO A 52 -10.74 -2.97 4.41
C PRO A 52 -10.04 -4.27 4.84
N GLU A 53 -10.60 -5.43 4.46
CA GLU A 53 -10.02 -6.74 4.74
C GLU A 53 -8.77 -6.99 3.90
N MET A 54 -8.81 -6.67 2.60
CA MET A 54 -7.64 -6.73 1.71
C MET A 54 -6.54 -5.76 2.15
N LEU A 55 -6.91 -4.58 2.64
CA LEU A 55 -5.96 -3.62 3.17
C LEU A 55 -5.26 -4.15 4.43
N ALA A 56 -6.00 -4.80 5.33
CA ALA A 56 -5.44 -5.42 6.53
C ALA A 56 -4.52 -6.61 6.20
N ASP A 57 -4.88 -7.42 5.22
CA ASP A 57 -4.07 -8.54 4.74
C ASP A 57 -2.76 -8.06 4.07
N LEU A 58 -2.85 -7.05 3.19
CA LEU A 58 -1.66 -6.40 2.63
C LEU A 58 -0.80 -5.76 3.72
N GLU A 59 -1.40 -5.12 4.72
CA GLU A 59 -0.65 -4.51 5.82
C GLU A 59 0.13 -5.56 6.61
N ASP A 60 -0.49 -6.69 6.95
CA ASP A 60 0.20 -7.79 7.61
C ASP A 60 1.36 -8.33 6.76
N SER A 61 1.13 -8.50 5.46
CA SER A 61 2.16 -8.91 4.50
C SER A 61 3.35 -7.93 4.45
N VAL A 62 3.08 -6.63 4.37
CA VAL A 62 4.13 -5.60 4.29
C VAL A 62 4.86 -5.43 5.63
N VAL A 63 4.11 -5.36 6.73
CA VAL A 63 4.67 -5.00 8.04
C VAL A 63 5.27 -6.19 8.77
N ASN A 64 4.67 -7.39 8.64
CA ASN A 64 5.09 -8.57 9.40
C ASN A 64 5.83 -9.58 8.53
N ALA A 65 5.33 -9.90 7.34
CA ALA A 65 5.94 -10.94 6.50
C ALA A 65 7.15 -10.44 5.68
N ASN A 66 7.11 -9.19 5.23
CA ASN A 66 8.12 -8.58 4.37
C ASN A 66 8.72 -7.30 4.97
N SER A 67 8.89 -7.27 6.30
CA SER A 67 9.36 -6.08 7.04
C SER A 67 10.71 -5.53 6.55
N GLU A 68 11.52 -6.36 5.89
CA GLU A 68 12.77 -5.97 5.21
C GLU A 68 12.54 -4.87 4.16
N CYS A 69 11.36 -4.81 3.52
CA CYS A 69 11.01 -3.75 2.57
C CYS A 69 10.87 -2.37 3.24
N LEU A 70 10.68 -2.32 4.56
CA LEU A 70 10.65 -1.08 5.34
C LEU A 70 12.05 -0.61 5.75
N GLU A 71 13.00 -1.55 5.81
CA GLU A 71 14.42 -1.30 6.11
C GLU A 71 15.19 -0.84 4.87
N ASP A 72 14.94 -1.48 3.72
CA ASP A 72 15.54 -1.15 2.43
C ASP A 72 14.48 -0.99 1.32
N PRO A 73 13.73 0.13 1.30
CA PRO A 73 12.66 0.33 0.31
C PRO A 73 13.14 0.31 -1.13
N GLU A 74 14.34 0.83 -1.41
CA GLU A 74 14.91 0.90 -2.76
C GLU A 74 15.17 -0.50 -3.34
N ALA A 75 15.70 -1.44 -2.54
CA ALA A 75 15.93 -2.82 -2.98
C ALA A 75 14.64 -3.56 -3.35
N TRP A 76 13.50 -3.10 -2.83
CA TRP A 76 12.17 -3.63 -3.10
C TRP A 76 11.40 -2.80 -4.15
N GLY A 77 12.02 -1.80 -4.75
CA GLY A 77 11.40 -0.96 -5.78
C GLY A 77 10.30 -0.04 -5.24
N LEU A 78 10.34 0.28 -3.94
CA LEU A 78 9.41 1.20 -3.30
C LEU A 78 9.88 2.64 -3.45
N GLU A 79 8.92 3.54 -3.63
CA GLU A 79 9.17 4.97 -3.72
C GLU A 79 8.94 5.66 -2.37
N GLU A 80 9.86 6.55 -2.01
CA GLU A 80 9.82 7.38 -0.81
C GLU A 80 9.27 8.77 -1.14
N THR A 81 8.20 9.21 -0.49
CA THR A 81 7.57 10.53 -0.74
C THR A 81 7.01 11.17 0.53
N ASP A 82 6.96 12.50 0.56
CA ASP A 82 6.34 13.27 1.65
C ASP A 82 4.86 13.61 1.37
N GLU A 83 4.38 13.35 0.15
CA GLU A 83 3.03 13.65 -0.30
C GLU A 83 2.28 12.36 -0.69
N LEU A 84 0.97 12.32 -0.42
CA LEU A 84 0.13 11.23 -0.90
C LEU A 84 0.03 11.29 -2.44
N PRO A 85 0.11 10.14 -3.13
CA PRO A 85 -0.11 10.07 -4.57
C PRO A 85 -1.51 10.57 -4.97
N ASP A 86 -1.64 11.16 -6.17
CA ASP A 86 -2.90 11.75 -6.68
C ASP A 86 -4.08 10.77 -6.72
N TRP A 87 -3.80 9.47 -6.88
CA TRP A 87 -4.84 8.43 -6.91
C TRP A 87 -5.40 8.14 -5.51
N VAL A 88 -4.64 8.45 -4.45
CA VAL A 88 -5.12 8.37 -3.07
C VAL A 88 -6.00 9.59 -2.83
N GLN A 89 -7.31 9.41 -2.99
CA GLN A 89 -8.21 10.48 -2.61
C GLN A 89 -8.11 10.70 -1.10
N PRO A 90 -7.93 11.95 -0.63
CA PRO A 90 -7.99 12.22 0.79
C PRO A 90 -9.34 11.71 1.28
N ALA A 91 -9.34 10.83 2.28
CA ALA A 91 -10.57 10.40 2.94
C ALA A 91 -11.32 11.68 3.29
N THR A 92 -12.42 11.96 2.59
CA THR A 92 -13.19 13.19 2.78
C THR A 92 -13.61 13.19 4.25
N SER A 93 -12.94 14.01 5.06
CA SER A 93 -13.45 14.36 6.38
C SER A 93 -14.87 14.86 6.18
N PRO A 94 -15.90 14.28 6.81
CA PRO A 94 -17.19 14.96 6.86
C PRO A 94 -16.93 16.33 7.49
N ALA A 95 -17.28 17.39 6.76
CA ALA A 95 -17.24 18.76 7.26
C ALA A 95 -18.00 18.88 8.60
N PRO A 96 -17.62 19.82 9.50
CA PRO A 96 -18.13 19.93 10.87
C PRO A 96 -19.65 20.10 10.97
#